data_AF-V7B5G0-F1
#
_entry.id   AF-V7B5G0-F1
#
_cell.length_a   1.000
_cell.length_b   1.000
_cell.length_c   1.000
_cell.angle_alpha   90.00
_cell.angle_beta   90.00
_cell.angle_gamma   90.00
#
_symmetry.space_group_name_H-M   'P 1'
#
loop_
_entity.id
_entity.type
_entity.pdbx_description
1 polymer ?
#
loop_
_entity_poly.entity_id
_entity_poly.type
_entity_poly.pdbx_seq_one_letter_code
_entity_poly.pdbx_strand_id
1 'polypeptide(L)'
;MGRPLMTATNDSNPWWSVFKQAITSVKEKLSSPEILGSTTDARFLRQKGIPVLGFSPMKNTPILLHDHNEHLKDTVFLKGIQVYESLISSLSTFTEASHSAS
;
A
#
# COMPACT_ATOMS: atom_id res chain seq x y z
N MET A 1 -21.17 -5.26 17.80
CA MET A 1 -20.60 -4.62 16.59
C MET A 1 -19.09 -4.87 16.58
N GLY A 2 -18.56 -5.52 15.55
CA GLY A 2 -17.13 -5.86 15.48
C GLY A 2 -16.30 -4.63 15.17
N ARG A 3 -15.14 -4.47 15.83
CA ARG A 3 -14.17 -3.43 15.46
C ARG A 3 -13.71 -3.69 14.01
N PRO A 4 -13.71 -2.69 13.11
CA PRO A 4 -13.18 -2.88 11.78
C PRO A 4 -11.70 -3.25 11.87
N LEU A 5 -11.34 -4.41 11.29
CA LEU A 5 -9.96 -4.87 11.19
C LEU A 5 -9.25 -4.00 10.14
N MET A 6 -8.53 -2.98 10.62
CA MET A 6 -7.80 -2.04 9.77
C MET A 6 -6.31 -2.07 10.08
N THR A 7 -5.51 -1.85 9.03
CA THR A 7 -4.07 -1.64 9.16
C THR A 7 -3.82 -0.17 9.45
N ALA A 8 -3.09 0.14 10.51
CA ALA A 8 -2.81 1.53 10.88
C ALA A 8 -1.91 2.20 9.83
N THR A 9 -2.28 3.42 9.42
CA THR A 9 -1.52 4.26 8.49
C THR A 9 -0.99 5.51 9.20
N ASN A 10 -0.41 5.30 10.39
CA ASN A 10 0.24 6.31 11.22
C ASN A 10 1.54 5.73 11.80
N ASP A 11 2.23 6.50 12.62
CA ASP A 11 3.58 6.15 13.10
C ASP A 11 3.61 4.98 14.10
N SER A 12 2.46 4.46 14.53
CA SER A 12 2.39 3.19 15.29
C SER A 12 2.65 1.95 14.44
N ASN A 13 2.60 2.08 13.11
CA ASN A 13 2.87 0.99 12.18
C ASN A 13 4.22 1.23 11.46
N PRO A 14 5.29 0.51 11.81
CA PRO A 14 6.58 0.69 11.16
C PRO A 14 6.54 0.37 9.66
N TRP A 15 5.72 -0.59 9.23
CA TRP A 15 5.51 -0.93 7.82
C TRP A 15 4.93 0.25 7.04
N TRP A 16 4.10 1.09 7.67
CA TRP A 16 3.60 2.31 7.04
C TRP A 16 4.71 3.33 6.79
N SER A 17 5.66 3.47 7.72
CA SER A 17 6.81 4.36 7.55
C SER A 17 7.69 3.90 6.38
N VAL A 18 8.04 2.61 6.34
CA VAL A 18 8.84 2.01 5.26
C VAL A 18 8.14 2.19 3.91
N PHE A 19 6.83 1.95 3.87
CA PHE A 19 6.01 2.12 2.68
C PHE A 19 6.04 3.56 2.14
N LYS A 20 5.86 4.56 3.02
CA LYS A 20 5.97 5.99 2.65
C LYS A 20 7.36 6.31 2.11
N GLN A 21 8.40 5.87 2.80
CA GLN A 21 9.79 6.17 2.45
C GLN A 21 10.15 5.60 1.06
N ALA A 22 9.78 4.34 0.79
CA ALA A 22 10.00 3.70 -0.50
C ALA A 22 9.42 4.52 -1.66
N ILE A 23 8.14 4.92 -1.55
CA ILE A 23 7.48 5.74 -2.58
C ILE A 23 8.17 7.10 -2.76
N THR A 24 8.54 7.77 -1.66
CA THR A 24 9.23 9.07 -1.75
C THR A 24 10.64 8.97 -2.32
N SER A 25 11.33 7.84 -2.15
CA SER A 25 12.70 7.62 -2.66
C SER A 25 12.77 7.67 -4.19
N VAL A 26 11.70 7.22 -4.87
CA VAL A 26 11.57 7.27 -6.33
C VAL A 26 10.90 8.55 -6.84
N LYS A 27 10.88 9.60 -6.00
CA LYS A 27 10.30 10.93 -6.25
C LYS A 27 8.80 10.91 -6.55
N GLU A 28 8.10 9.87 -6.11
CA GLU A 28 6.64 9.83 -6.15
C GLU A 28 6.01 10.36 -4.87
N LYS A 29 4.72 10.66 -4.94
CA LYS A 29 3.93 11.15 -3.81
C LYS A 29 2.82 10.17 -3.50
N LEU A 30 2.67 9.82 -2.23
CA LEU A 30 1.56 9.02 -1.74
C LEU A 30 0.35 9.92 -1.49
N SER A 31 -0.82 9.51 -1.97
CA SER A 31 -2.08 10.17 -1.65
C SER A 31 -2.50 9.90 -0.20
N SER A 32 -3.47 10.67 0.29
CA SER A 32 -4.06 10.42 1.60
C SER A 32 -4.60 8.98 1.69
N PRO A 33 -4.40 8.27 2.81
CA PRO A 33 -4.99 6.95 3.01
C PRO A 33 -6.52 7.04 2.97
N GLU A 34 -7.15 6.11 2.25
CA GLU A 34 -8.59 6.02 2.13
C GLU A 34 -9.08 4.62 2.52
N ILE A 35 -10.29 4.56 3.08
CA ILE A 35 -10.97 3.29 3.36
C ILE A 35 -11.70 2.87 2.09
N LEU A 36 -11.17 1.85 1.41
CA LEU A 36 -11.85 1.24 0.28
C LEU A 36 -13.02 0.38 0.81
N GLY A 37 -14.25 0.76 0.47
CA GLY A 37 -15.47 -0.01 0.82
C GLY A 37 -15.67 -1.29 -0.02
N SER A 38 -14.75 -1.59 -0.93
CA SER A 38 -14.80 -2.77 -1.79
C SER A 38 -14.29 -4.03 -1.10
N THR A 39 -14.67 -5.18 -1.64
CA THR A 39 -14.24 -6.50 -1.15
C THR A 39 -12.89 -6.84 -1.76
N THR A 40 -11.83 -6.81 -0.95
CA THR A 40 -10.48 -7.24 -1.37
C THR A 40 -9.97 -8.37 -0.48
N ASP A 41 -8.95 -9.09 -0.96
CA ASP A 41 -8.31 -10.19 -0.22
C ASP A 41 -7.67 -9.73 1.09
N ALA A 42 -7.43 -8.42 1.23
CA ALA A 42 -6.92 -7.81 2.47
C ALA A 42 -7.79 -8.15 3.69
N ARG A 43 -9.10 -8.34 3.50
CA ARG A 43 -10.00 -8.72 4.61
C ARG A 43 -9.58 -10.04 5.25
N PHE A 44 -9.22 -11.05 4.45
CA PHE A 44 -8.84 -12.38 4.97
C PHE A 44 -7.49 -12.36 5.68
N LEU A 45 -6.53 -11.59 5.17
CA LEU A 45 -5.21 -11.45 5.79
C LEU A 45 -5.28 -10.64 7.10
N ARG A 46 -6.04 -9.55 7.12
CA ARG A 46 -6.28 -8.76 8.35
C ARG A 46 -7.00 -9.57 9.43
N GLN A 47 -7.89 -10.49 9.05
CA GLN A 47 -8.52 -11.45 9.99
C GLN A 47 -7.50 -12.39 10.65
N LYS A 48 -6.36 -12.65 10.00
CA LYS A 48 -5.26 -13.44 10.57
C LYS A 48 -4.25 -12.59 11.35
N GLY A 49 -4.52 -11.29 11.55
CA GLY A 49 -3.61 -10.36 12.23
C GLY A 49 -2.45 -9.84 11.38
N ILE A 50 -2.46 -10.10 10.07
CA ILE A 50 -1.41 -9.62 9.16
C ILE A 50 -1.77 -8.20 8.69
N PRO A 51 -0.89 -7.20 8.87
CA PRO A 51 -1.11 -5.85 8.35
C PRO A 51 -1.07 -5.84 6.82
N VAL A 52 -2.04 -5.18 6.18
CA VAL A 52 -2.16 -5.09 4.72
C VAL A 52 -2.50 -3.67 4.29
N LEU A 53 -1.71 -3.14 3.35
CA LEU A 53 -1.98 -1.89 2.64
C LEU A 53 -2.42 -2.23 1.22
N GLY A 54 -3.60 -1.74 0.82
CA GLY A 54 -4.04 -1.79 -0.57
C GLY A 54 -3.46 -0.61 -1.32
N PHE A 55 -2.77 -0.85 -2.43
CA PHE A 55 -2.09 0.20 -3.18
C PHE A 55 -2.10 -0.10 -4.67
N SER A 56 -2.20 0.96 -5.47
CA SER A 56 -2.04 0.88 -6.92
C SER A 56 -1.40 2.19 -7.39
N PRO A 57 -0.22 2.16 -8.02
CA PRO A 57 0.50 3.36 -8.46
C PRO A 57 -0.09 3.94 -9.76
N MET A 58 -1.39 4.26 -9.74
CA MET A 58 -2.17 4.73 -10.89
C MET A 58 -2.41 6.24 -10.84
N LYS A 59 -1.33 7.01 -10.69
CA LYS A 59 -1.39 8.47 -10.56
C LYS A 59 -2.03 9.11 -11.79
N ASN A 60 -2.86 10.13 -11.58
CA ASN A 60 -3.55 10.87 -12.64
C ASN A 60 -4.35 9.97 -13.60
N THR A 61 -4.87 8.85 -13.10
CA THR A 61 -5.70 7.91 -13.86
C THR A 61 -7.15 8.06 -13.41
N PRO A 62 -8.13 8.14 -14.34
CA PRO A 62 -9.54 8.13 -13.96
C PRO A 62 -9.91 6.83 -13.24
N ILE A 63 -10.91 6.89 -12.35
CA ILE A 63 -11.45 5.70 -11.70
C ILE A 63 -12.34 4.97 -12.73
N LEU A 64 -11.82 3.88 -13.30
CA LEU A 64 -12.49 3.09 -14.33
C LEU A 64 -12.73 1.63 -13.92
N LEU A 65 -12.57 1.32 -12.63
CA LEU A 65 -12.72 -0.04 -12.12
C LEU A 65 -14.12 -0.57 -12.47
N HIS A 66 -14.18 -1.61 -13.30
CA HIS A 66 -15.41 -2.23 -13.81
C HIS A 66 -16.24 -1.38 -14.78
N ASP A 67 -15.67 -0.33 -15.38
CA ASP A 67 -16.35 0.45 -16.42
C ASP A 67 -15.94 0.02 -17.84
N HIS A 68 -16.68 0.50 -18.84
CA HIS A 68 -16.36 0.31 -20.25
C HIS A 68 -15.06 1.03 -20.60
N ASN A 69 -14.22 0.39 -21.43
CA ASN A 69 -12.91 0.92 -21.84
C ASN A 69 -11.98 1.22 -20.64
N GLU A 70 -12.04 0.41 -19.59
CA GLU A 70 -11.04 0.38 -18.53
C GLU A 70 -9.63 0.29 -19.14
N HIS A 71 -8.80 1.30 -18.87
CA HIS A 71 -7.45 1.40 -19.43
C HIS A 71 -6.50 2.08 -18.47
N LEU A 72 -5.20 1.87 -18.72
CA LEU A 72 -4.12 2.51 -18.01
C LEU A 72 -3.09 2.99 -19.04
N LYS A 73 -2.60 4.22 -18.88
CA LYS A 73 -1.54 4.74 -19.75
C LYS A 73 -0.25 3.95 -19.52
N ASP A 74 0.41 3.55 -20.59
CA ASP A 74 1.69 2.81 -20.58
C ASP A 74 2.75 3.43 -19.67
N THR A 75 2.93 4.76 -19.72
CA THR A 75 3.85 5.50 -18.86
C THR A 75 3.51 5.40 -17.38
N VAL A 76 2.22 5.32 -17.02
CA VAL A 76 1.77 5.12 -15.64
C VAL A 76 2.04 3.67 -15.22
N PHE A 77 1.77 2.71 -16.09
CA PHE A 77 2.10 1.30 -15.84
C PHE A 77 3.60 1.09 -15.60
N LEU A 78 4.46 1.60 -16.50
CA LEU A 78 5.92 1.51 -16.37
C LEU A 78 6.43 2.25 -15.13
N LYS A 79 5.86 3.40 -14.78
CA LYS A 79 6.20 4.09 -13.54
C LYS A 79 5.78 3.27 -12.30
N GLY A 80 4.65 2.58 -12.39
CA GLY A 80 4.18 1.66 -11.36
C GLY A 80 5.17 0.52 -11.07
N ILE A 81 5.83 -0.02 -12.10
CA ILE A 81 6.89 -1.02 -11.93
C ILE A 81 8.02 -0.45 -11.08
N GLN A 82 8.52 0.74 -11.39
CA GLN A 82 9.59 1.39 -10.60
C GLN A 82 9.20 1.62 -9.14
N VAL A 83 7.94 1.96 -8.89
CA VAL A 83 7.42 2.13 -7.52
C VAL A 83 7.40 0.79 -6.79
N TYR A 84 6.95 -0.29 -7.44
CA TYR A 84 6.94 -1.62 -6.84
C TYR A 84 8.33 -2.19 -6.61
N GLU A 85 9.29 -1.96 -7.51
CA GLU A 85 10.70 -2.35 -7.29
C GLU A 85 11.25 -1.73 -6.00
N SER A 86 11.00 -0.43 -5.80
CA SER A 86 11.38 0.27 -4.57
C SER A 86 10.65 -0.29 -3.35
N LEU A 87 9.33 -0.49 -3.43
CA LEU A 87 8.54 -1.04 -2.34
C LEU A 87 9.01 -2.44 -1.92
N ILE A 88 9.18 -3.35 -2.87
CA ILE A 88 9.61 -4.73 -2.60
C ILE A 88 11.01 -4.72 -1.98
N SER A 89 11.93 -3.92 -2.52
CA SER A 89 13.27 -3.78 -1.97
C SER A 89 13.26 -3.25 -0.53
N SER A 90 12.55 -2.16 -0.26
CA SER A 90 12.48 -1.56 1.08
C SER A 90 11.75 -2.46 2.09
N LEU A 91 10.65 -3.10 1.70
CA LEU A 91 9.88 -3.97 2.60
C LEU A 91 10.61 -5.28 2.92
N SER A 92 11.34 -5.87 1.95
CA SER A 92 12.08 -7.12 2.15
C SER A 92 13.38 -6.95 2.94
N THR A 93 13.96 -5.75 2.92
CA THR A 93 15.17 -5.43 3.69
C THR A 93 14.87 -4.84 5.08
N PHE A 94 13.61 -4.49 5.32
CA PHE A 94 13.20 -3.95 6.61
C PHE A 94 13.28 -5.03 7.70
N THR A 95 14.02 -4.71 8.75
CA THR A 95 14.03 -5.47 10.00
C THR A 95 13.42 -4.58 11.07
N GLU A 96 12.34 -5.04 11.69
CA GLU A 96 11.87 -4.41 12.92
C GLU A 96 13.01 -4.55 13.93
N ALA A 97 13.55 -3.44 14.41
CA ALA A 97 14.51 -3.46 15.51
C ALA A 97 13.86 -4.26 16.63
N SER A 98 14.46 -5.40 16.96
CA SER A 98 13.99 -6.36 17.96
C SER A 98 13.50 -5.59 19.17
N HIS A 99 12.18 -5.50 19.35
CA HIS A 99 11.64 -5.19 20.66
C HIS A 99 11.97 -6.42 21.51
N SER A 100 13.13 -6.35 22.14
CA SER A 100 13.45 -7.14 23.32
C SER A 100 12.46 -6.71 24.40
N ALA A 101 11.28 -7.32 24.37
CA ALA A 101 10.41 -7.34 25.52
C ALA A 101 10.99 -8.38 26.49
N SER A 102 11.64 -7.83 27.53
CA SER A 102 11.90 -8.49 28.80
C SER A 102 10.60 -8.89 29.49
#